data_AF-A0A318QIA2-F1
#
_entry.id   AF-A0A318QIA2-F1
#
_cell.length_a   1.000
_cell.length_b   1.000
_cell.length_c   1.000
_cell.angle_alpha   90.00
_cell.angle_beta   90.00
_cell.angle_gamma   90.00
#
_symmetry.space_group_name_H-M   'P 1'
#
loop_
_entity.id
_entity.type
_entity.pdbx_description
1 polymer ?
#
loop_
_entity_poly.entity_id
_entity_poly.type
_entity_poly.pdbx_seq_one_letter_code
_entity_poly.pdbx_strand_id
1 'polypeptide(L)'
;MTDLRSAQNPEHAKHIAAWLRKLGALVRRSADDCGPDQMALYAEMLIRDYPRAAFTNTALHYVAEACEWWPSYTVLRRLVGEHWEAFQRNRRDRKLPQLTGTGGRKPLEGTDLQWRRYFDRGEMTNWVGADEAGVDPNEQRSRRERALSLIRQQSPVAFEDITGKPASEPVSNAMWADPIRLRRSLDEARRGPFQGVFAQMARSAVAKYAPENMTIVDEVFPKNG
;
A
#
# COMPACT_ATOMS: atom_id res chain seq x y z
N MET A 1 -12.06 -29.70 -14.60
CA MET A 1 -12.70 -28.36 -14.66
C MET A 1 -11.72 -27.35 -14.11
N THR A 2 -10.95 -26.72 -14.99
CA THR A 2 -9.86 -25.81 -14.64
C THR A 2 -10.44 -24.40 -14.55
N ASP A 3 -10.67 -23.96 -13.33
CA ASP A 3 -11.35 -22.69 -13.02
C ASP A 3 -10.45 -21.51 -13.42
N LEU A 4 -10.84 -20.83 -14.51
CA LEU A 4 -10.17 -19.72 -15.22
C LEU A 4 -10.13 -18.41 -14.41
N ARG A 5 -9.68 -18.43 -13.14
CA ARG A 5 -9.54 -17.19 -12.34
C ARG A 5 -8.45 -16.26 -12.87
N SER A 6 -7.43 -16.79 -13.55
CA SER A 6 -6.46 -15.98 -14.29
C SER A 6 -7.11 -15.19 -15.43
N ALA A 7 -8.17 -15.73 -16.06
CA ALA A 7 -8.97 -14.99 -17.03
C ALA A 7 -9.90 -13.96 -16.36
N GLN A 8 -10.35 -14.20 -15.13
CA GLN A 8 -11.16 -13.27 -14.35
C GLN A 8 -10.35 -12.09 -13.79
N ASN A 9 -9.04 -12.26 -13.57
CA ASN A 9 -8.16 -11.18 -13.09
C ASN A 9 -6.78 -11.22 -13.76
N PRO A 10 -6.69 -10.78 -15.04
CA PRO A 10 -5.47 -10.89 -15.83
C PRO A 10 -4.33 -10.02 -15.28
N GLU A 11 -4.65 -8.86 -14.69
CA GLU A 11 -3.64 -7.96 -14.12
C GLU A 11 -2.97 -8.55 -12.87
N HIS A 12 -3.74 -9.26 -12.03
CA HIS A 12 -3.17 -9.95 -10.88
C HIS A 12 -2.28 -11.13 -11.31
N ALA A 13 -2.69 -11.91 -12.32
CA ALA A 13 -1.86 -12.97 -12.87
C ALA A 13 -0.54 -12.43 -13.47
N LYS A 14 -0.61 -11.33 -14.25
CA LYS A 14 0.58 -10.64 -14.79
C LYS A 14 1.52 -10.16 -13.69
N HIS A 15 0.97 -9.61 -12.60
CA HIS A 15 1.74 -9.16 -11.44
C HIS A 15 2.51 -10.33 -10.78
N ILE A 16 1.84 -11.45 -10.53
CA ILE A 16 2.47 -12.65 -9.95
C ILE A 16 3.54 -13.21 -10.91
N ALA A 17 3.24 -13.29 -12.21
CA ALA A 17 4.22 -13.76 -13.20
C ALA A 17 5.45 -12.85 -13.30
N ALA A 18 5.28 -11.53 -13.18
CA ALA A 18 6.40 -10.59 -13.09
C ALA A 18 7.21 -10.78 -11.81
N TRP A 19 6.54 -11.05 -10.68
CA TRP A 19 7.19 -11.35 -9.41
C TRP A 19 7.99 -12.67 -9.47
N LEU A 20 7.43 -13.73 -10.06
CA LEU A 20 8.11 -15.02 -10.29
C LEU A 20 9.34 -14.88 -11.19
N ARG A 21 9.26 -14.08 -12.25
CA ARG A 21 10.41 -13.77 -13.11
C ARG A 21 11.55 -13.12 -12.33
N LYS A 22 11.24 -12.19 -11.43
CA LYS A 22 12.25 -11.56 -10.56
C LYS A 22 12.86 -12.58 -9.60
N LEU A 23 12.05 -13.48 -9.03
CA LEU A 23 12.56 -14.54 -8.16
C LEU A 23 13.55 -15.42 -8.91
N GLY A 24 13.25 -15.77 -10.17
CA GLY A 24 14.08 -16.64 -10.99
C GLY A 24 15.41 -16.00 -11.41
N ALA A 25 15.52 -14.67 -11.27
CA ALA A 25 16.77 -13.94 -11.45
C ALA A 25 17.62 -13.89 -10.17
N LEU A 26 17.03 -14.15 -8.99
CA LEU A 26 17.70 -14.06 -7.68
C LEU A 26 18.17 -15.42 -7.15
N VAL A 27 17.57 -16.52 -7.59
CA VAL A 27 17.91 -17.88 -7.13
C VAL A 27 18.58 -18.70 -8.24
N ARG A 28 19.33 -19.74 -7.86
CA ARG A 28 19.90 -20.69 -8.81
C ARG A 28 18.78 -21.51 -9.45
N ARG A 29 19.02 -22.00 -10.68
CA ARG A 29 18.00 -22.70 -11.48
C ARG A 29 18.65 -23.80 -12.30
N SER A 30 17.97 -24.94 -12.39
CA SER A 30 18.30 -26.00 -13.34
C SER A 30 17.82 -25.60 -14.74
N ALA A 31 18.29 -26.29 -15.78
CA ALA A 31 17.89 -26.00 -17.16
C ALA A 31 16.37 -26.14 -17.39
N ASP A 32 15.71 -27.03 -16.63
CA ASP A 32 14.28 -27.32 -16.73
C ASP A 32 13.41 -26.48 -15.78
N ASP A 33 14.02 -25.71 -14.88
CA ASP A 33 13.29 -24.89 -13.92
C ASP A 33 12.84 -23.57 -14.54
N CYS A 34 11.69 -23.07 -14.08
CA CYS A 34 11.28 -21.68 -14.26
C CYS A 34 10.95 -21.33 -15.74
N GLY A 35 10.48 -22.31 -16.53
CA GLY A 35 9.97 -22.09 -17.88
C GLY A 35 8.68 -21.25 -17.91
N PRO A 36 8.32 -20.63 -19.05
CA PRO A 36 7.12 -19.79 -19.18
C PRO A 36 5.83 -20.50 -18.73
N ASP A 37 5.67 -21.77 -19.11
CA ASP A 37 4.49 -22.57 -18.77
C ASP A 37 4.44 -22.90 -17.27
N GLN A 38 5.59 -23.22 -16.68
CA GLN A 38 5.69 -23.48 -15.24
C GLN A 38 5.39 -22.21 -14.42
N MET A 39 5.88 -21.04 -14.87
CA MET A 39 5.55 -19.76 -14.24
C MET A 39 4.06 -19.43 -14.34
N ALA A 40 3.44 -19.68 -15.50
CA ALA A 40 2.01 -19.47 -15.68
C ALA A 40 1.18 -20.36 -14.75
N LEU A 41 1.56 -21.64 -14.63
CA LEU A 41 0.93 -22.59 -13.71
C LEU A 41 1.10 -22.14 -12.25
N TYR A 42 2.29 -21.72 -11.85
CA TYR A 42 2.54 -21.19 -10.51
C TYR A 42 1.69 -19.95 -10.23
N ALA A 43 1.61 -19.01 -11.17
CA ALA A 43 0.80 -17.81 -11.04
C ALA A 43 -0.69 -18.14 -10.89
N GLU A 44 -1.21 -19.08 -11.68
CA GLU A 44 -2.61 -19.53 -11.59
C GLU A 44 -2.92 -20.23 -10.27
N MET A 45 -1.96 -20.95 -9.69
CA MET A 45 -2.17 -21.60 -8.40
C MET A 45 -2.07 -20.59 -7.25
N LEU A 46 -1.08 -19.70 -7.28
CA LEU A 46 -0.84 -18.68 -6.25
C LEU A 46 -1.95 -17.62 -6.18
N ILE A 47 -2.55 -17.25 -7.31
CA ILE A 47 -3.66 -16.26 -7.36
C ILE A 47 -4.91 -16.74 -6.59
N ARG A 48 -5.07 -18.06 -6.41
CA ARG A 48 -6.19 -18.65 -5.67
C ARG A 48 -6.00 -18.54 -4.15
N ASP A 49 -4.75 -18.58 -3.70
CA ASP A 49 -4.38 -18.62 -2.29
C ASP A 49 -4.11 -17.24 -1.70
N TYR A 50 -3.54 -16.32 -2.49
CA TYR A 50 -3.04 -15.05 -1.98
C TYR A 50 -3.51 -13.84 -2.79
N PRO A 51 -3.79 -12.69 -2.13
CA PRO A 51 -4.09 -11.45 -2.83
C PRO A 51 -2.82 -10.85 -3.45
N ARG A 52 -2.99 -9.92 -4.41
CA ARG A 52 -1.88 -9.22 -5.09
C ARG A 52 -0.88 -8.61 -4.10
N ALA A 53 -1.40 -8.15 -2.97
CA ALA A 53 -0.67 -7.50 -1.90
C ALA A 53 0.33 -8.43 -1.16
N ALA A 54 0.25 -9.76 -1.34
CA ALA A 54 1.22 -10.71 -0.80
C ALA A 54 2.53 -10.75 -1.61
N PHE A 55 2.50 -10.36 -2.88
CA PHE A 55 3.62 -10.46 -3.82
C PHE A 55 4.40 -9.14 -3.90
N THR A 56 5.05 -8.78 -2.80
CA THR A 56 5.89 -7.58 -2.66
C THR A 56 7.38 -7.89 -2.86
N ASN A 57 8.22 -6.85 -3.00
CA ASN A 57 9.68 -7.04 -3.04
C ASN A 57 10.23 -7.62 -1.71
N THR A 58 9.63 -7.29 -0.55
CA THR A 58 10.07 -7.88 0.73
C THR A 58 9.78 -9.37 0.78
N ALA A 59 8.60 -9.80 0.32
CA ALA A 59 8.28 -11.21 0.19
C ALA A 59 9.24 -11.90 -0.81
N LEU A 60 9.63 -11.20 -1.88
CA LEU A 60 10.60 -11.70 -2.85
C LEU A 60 11.95 -12.01 -2.21
N HIS A 61 12.50 -11.06 -1.45
CA HIS A 61 13.77 -11.23 -0.74
C HIS A 61 13.67 -12.33 0.31
N TYR A 62 12.59 -12.36 1.09
CA TYR A 62 12.36 -13.40 2.09
C TYR A 62 12.40 -14.81 1.47
N VAL A 63 11.74 -15.00 0.32
CA VAL A 63 11.76 -16.29 -0.39
C VAL A 63 13.15 -16.58 -0.97
N ALA A 64 13.81 -15.60 -1.57
CA ALA A 64 15.14 -15.77 -2.16
C ALA A 64 16.22 -16.10 -1.12
N GLU A 65 16.15 -15.51 0.07
CA GLU A 65 17.07 -15.83 1.18
C GLU A 65 16.84 -17.25 1.73
N ALA A 66 15.59 -17.71 1.73
CA ALA A 66 15.23 -19.05 2.20
C ALA A 66 15.49 -20.15 1.17
N CYS A 67 15.75 -19.80 -0.10
CA CYS A 67 15.86 -20.76 -1.20
C CYS A 67 17.07 -20.44 -2.09
N GLU A 68 18.12 -21.26 -1.98
CA GLU A 68 19.27 -21.16 -2.88
C GLU A 68 18.91 -21.52 -4.34
N TRP A 69 17.99 -22.48 -4.51
CA TRP A 69 17.51 -22.99 -5.80
C TRP A 69 16.04 -22.64 -6.02
N TRP A 70 15.60 -22.65 -7.28
CA TRP A 70 14.21 -22.44 -7.66
C TRP A 70 13.28 -23.37 -6.85
N PRO A 71 12.36 -22.80 -6.04
CA PRO A 71 11.60 -23.61 -5.11
C PRO A 71 10.49 -24.40 -5.82
N SER A 72 10.21 -25.58 -5.29
CA SER A 72 8.98 -26.30 -5.63
C SER A 72 7.75 -25.46 -5.23
N TYR A 73 6.61 -25.68 -5.91
CA TYR A 73 5.40 -24.90 -5.64
C TYR A 73 4.98 -24.97 -4.16
N THR A 74 5.08 -26.15 -3.53
CA THR A 74 4.71 -26.33 -2.12
C THR A 74 5.59 -25.50 -1.19
N VAL A 75 6.89 -25.43 -1.46
CA VAL A 75 7.83 -24.58 -0.70
C VAL A 75 7.54 -23.11 -0.93
N LEU A 76 7.35 -22.70 -2.18
CA LEU A 76 7.05 -21.32 -2.53
C LEU A 76 5.74 -20.84 -1.86
N ARG A 77 4.67 -21.64 -1.98
CA ARG A 77 3.37 -21.37 -1.34
C ARG A 77 3.54 -21.20 0.16
N ARG A 78 4.26 -22.12 0.83
CA ARG A 78 4.53 -22.06 2.26
C ARG A 78 5.24 -20.76 2.64
N LEU A 79 6.34 -20.40 1.98
CA LEU A 79 7.12 -19.21 2.31
C LEU A 79 6.35 -17.91 2.06
N VAL A 80 5.61 -17.83 0.95
CA VAL A 80 4.72 -16.68 0.68
C VAL A 80 3.63 -16.58 1.75
N GLY A 81 3.06 -17.72 2.15
CA GLY A 81 2.08 -17.80 3.24
C GLY A 81 2.65 -17.35 4.58
N GLU A 82 3.82 -17.86 4.98
CA GLU A 82 4.50 -17.49 6.23
C GLU A 82 4.77 -15.99 6.29
N HIS A 83 5.32 -15.41 5.21
CA HIS A 83 5.56 -13.97 5.13
C HIS A 83 4.25 -13.18 5.16
N TRP A 84 3.22 -13.63 4.44
CA TRP A 84 1.92 -12.96 4.39
C TRP A 84 1.21 -12.98 5.74
N GLU A 85 1.21 -14.11 6.44
CA GLU A 85 0.66 -14.26 7.79
C GLU A 85 1.45 -13.44 8.81
N ALA A 86 2.78 -13.44 8.73
CA ALA A 86 3.63 -12.59 9.57
C ALA A 86 3.32 -11.10 9.33
N PHE A 87 3.16 -10.71 8.07
CA PHE A 87 2.75 -9.35 7.69
C PHE A 87 1.36 -9.00 8.24
N GLN A 88 0.39 -9.90 8.11
CA GLN A 88 -0.96 -9.72 8.66
C GLN A 88 -0.97 -9.64 10.19
N ARG A 89 -0.17 -10.48 10.87
CA ARG A 89 0.00 -10.43 12.34
C ARG A 89 0.65 -9.13 12.78
N ASN A 90 1.75 -8.71 12.16
CA ASN A 90 2.40 -7.43 12.45
C ASN A 90 1.46 -6.23 12.26
N ARG A 91 0.54 -6.34 11.28
CA ARG A 91 -0.53 -5.35 11.06
C ARG A 91 -1.63 -5.39 12.13
N ARG A 92 -2.02 -6.57 12.61
CA ARG A 92 -2.99 -6.72 13.71
C ARG A 92 -2.39 -6.27 15.05
N ASP A 93 -1.12 -6.59 15.28
CA ASP A 93 -0.41 -6.38 16.54
C ASP A 93 0.28 -5.02 16.64
N ARG A 94 0.08 -4.11 15.68
CA ARG A 94 0.68 -2.75 15.64
C ARG A 94 2.23 -2.74 15.68
N LYS A 95 2.89 -3.79 15.18
CA LYS A 95 4.36 -3.95 15.18
C LYS A 95 4.99 -3.72 13.80
N LEU A 96 4.53 -2.73 13.03
CA LEU A 96 5.20 -2.37 11.78
C LEU A 96 6.43 -1.48 12.04
N PRO A 97 7.60 -1.77 11.46
CA PRO A 97 8.83 -0.98 11.69
C PRO A 97 8.61 0.50 11.34
N GLN A 98 9.24 1.40 12.10
CA GLN A 98 9.29 2.83 11.76
C GLN A 98 10.29 3.01 10.61
N LEU A 99 10.06 4.00 9.73
CA LEU A 99 10.90 4.24 8.56
C LEU A 99 12.34 4.62 8.92
N THR A 100 12.54 5.40 9.99
CA THR A 100 13.86 6.01 10.27
C THR A 100 14.20 6.21 11.75
N GLY A 101 13.38 5.80 12.73
CA GLY A 101 13.59 6.19 14.13
C GLY A 101 13.36 5.13 15.20
N THR A 102 13.85 5.45 16.40
CA THR A 102 13.60 4.81 17.70
C THR A 102 12.60 5.63 18.53
N GLY A 103 11.70 6.35 17.88
CA GLY A 103 10.75 7.25 18.53
C GLY A 103 9.78 6.48 19.42
N GLY A 104 9.41 7.07 20.58
CA GLY A 104 8.50 6.46 21.53
C GLY A 104 7.16 6.11 20.88
N ARG A 105 6.92 4.83 20.62
CA ARG A 105 5.66 4.35 20.03
C ARG A 105 4.51 4.61 20.98
N LYS A 106 3.68 5.59 20.65
CA LYS A 106 2.36 5.71 21.26
C LYS A 106 1.41 4.72 20.57
N PRO A 107 0.55 4.02 21.31
CA PRO A 107 -0.47 3.17 20.70
C PRO A 107 -1.39 4.02 19.81
N LEU A 108 -1.50 3.65 18.53
CA LEU A 108 -2.41 4.31 17.59
C LEU A 108 -3.85 3.84 17.79
N GLU A 109 -4.78 4.77 17.96
CA GLU A 109 -6.21 4.46 18.14
C GLU A 109 -7.08 5.26 17.16
N GLY A 110 -8.32 4.80 16.95
CA GLY A 110 -9.30 5.49 16.11
C GLY A 110 -8.78 5.89 14.73
N THR A 111 -8.84 7.19 14.45
CA THR A 111 -8.46 7.81 13.16
C THR A 111 -6.96 7.72 12.88
N ASP A 112 -6.11 7.73 13.90
CA ASP A 112 -4.65 7.63 13.73
C ASP A 112 -4.25 6.28 13.13
N LEU A 113 -4.95 5.21 13.55
CA LEU A 113 -4.79 3.88 12.97
C LEU A 113 -5.25 3.82 11.52
N GLN A 114 -6.27 4.60 11.14
CA GLN A 114 -6.72 4.68 9.75
C GLN A 114 -5.68 5.37 8.86
N TRP A 115 -5.05 6.44 9.35
CA TRP A 115 -3.94 7.12 8.67
C TRP A 115 -2.73 6.20 8.47
N ARG A 116 -2.38 5.41 9.49
CA ARG A 116 -1.34 4.39 9.37
C ARG A 116 -1.69 3.35 8.29
N ARG A 117 -2.93 2.83 8.32
CA ARG A 117 -3.41 1.85 7.32
C ARG A 117 -3.43 2.41 5.90
N TYR A 118 -3.73 3.69 5.74
CA TYR A 118 -3.66 4.39 4.46
C TYR A 118 -2.22 4.42 3.94
N PHE A 119 -1.27 4.81 4.78
CA PHE A 119 0.15 4.82 4.43
C PHE A 119 0.67 3.44 4.06
N ASP A 120 0.39 2.44 4.90
CA ASP A 120 0.84 1.06 4.66
C ASP A 120 0.27 0.52 3.34
N ARG A 121 -0.99 0.83 3.01
CA ARG A 121 -1.60 0.41 1.74
C ARG A 121 -0.90 1.07 0.54
N GLY A 122 -0.54 2.35 0.66
CA GLY A 122 0.27 3.05 -0.33
C GLY A 122 1.61 2.36 -0.56
N GLU A 123 2.36 2.10 0.52
CA GLU A 123 3.66 1.40 0.45
C GLU A 123 3.53 0.00 -0.18
N MET A 124 2.49 -0.78 0.14
CA MET A 124 2.26 -2.10 -0.45
C MET A 124 2.04 -2.07 -1.96
N THR A 125 1.43 -1.00 -2.46
CA THR A 125 1.17 -0.81 -3.89
C THR A 125 2.32 -0.08 -4.61
N ASN A 126 3.42 0.22 -3.91
CA ASN A 126 4.44 1.17 -4.38
C ASN A 126 3.82 2.50 -4.84
N TRP A 127 2.72 2.91 -4.21
CA TRP A 127 1.93 4.09 -4.60
C TRP A 127 1.42 4.06 -6.05
N VAL A 128 1.26 2.88 -6.63
CA VAL A 128 0.71 2.64 -7.97
C VAL A 128 -0.75 2.19 -7.87
N GLY A 129 -1.63 2.82 -8.64
CA GLY A 129 -3.03 2.46 -8.75
C GLY A 129 -3.24 1.07 -9.35
N ALA A 130 -4.41 0.48 -9.12
CA ALA A 130 -4.71 -0.88 -9.59
C ALA A 130 -4.58 -1.01 -11.11
N ASP A 131 -4.96 0.04 -11.84
CA ASP A 131 -5.01 0.13 -13.30
C ASP A 131 -3.83 0.91 -13.91
N GLU A 132 -2.87 1.34 -13.08
CA GLU A 132 -1.71 2.09 -13.55
C GLU A 132 -0.53 1.14 -13.84
N ALA A 133 0.01 1.21 -15.05
CA ALA A 133 1.22 0.50 -15.46
C ALA A 133 2.35 1.50 -15.76
N GLY A 134 3.56 1.23 -15.30
CA GLY A 134 4.75 2.00 -15.67
C GLY A 134 4.87 3.39 -15.02
N VAL A 135 4.27 3.60 -13.84
CA VAL A 135 4.39 4.88 -13.10
C VAL A 135 5.85 5.17 -12.76
N ASP A 136 6.31 6.38 -13.08
CA ASP A 136 7.68 6.84 -12.86
C ASP A 136 8.06 6.76 -11.36
N PRO A 137 9.28 6.30 -11.01
CA PRO A 137 9.75 6.24 -9.62
C PRO A 137 9.72 7.59 -8.88
N ASN A 138 9.94 8.70 -9.56
CA ASN A 138 9.82 10.05 -8.98
C ASN A 138 8.38 10.36 -8.63
N GLU A 139 7.42 9.97 -9.47
CA GLU A 139 6.01 10.17 -9.18
C GLU A 139 5.55 9.32 -7.98
N GLN A 140 6.01 8.07 -7.88
CA GLN A 140 5.79 7.22 -6.69
C GLN A 140 6.34 7.89 -5.42
N ARG A 141 7.55 8.46 -5.50
CA ARG A 141 8.16 9.22 -4.40
C ARG A 141 7.33 10.47 -4.04
N SER A 142 6.88 11.24 -5.03
CA SER A 142 6.02 12.41 -4.79
C SER A 142 4.67 12.04 -4.18
N ARG A 143 4.07 10.91 -4.55
CA ARG A 143 2.83 10.39 -3.93
C ARG A 143 3.06 10.03 -2.47
N ARG A 144 4.16 9.32 -2.19
CA ARG A 144 4.58 8.97 -0.82
C ARG A 144 4.83 10.19 0.05
N GLU A 145 5.56 11.18 -0.46
CA GLU A 145 5.86 12.44 0.25
C GLU A 145 4.59 13.24 0.53
N ARG A 146 3.67 13.34 -0.44
CA ARG A 146 2.35 13.97 -0.25
C ARG A 146 1.54 13.26 0.83
N ALA A 147 1.51 11.94 0.81
CA ALA A 147 0.83 11.16 1.84
C ALA A 147 1.44 11.39 3.23
N LEU A 148 2.78 11.39 3.36
CA LEU A 148 3.44 11.70 4.63
C LEU A 148 3.14 13.12 5.11
N SER A 149 3.15 14.11 4.22
CA SER A 149 2.79 15.49 4.54
C SER A 149 1.36 15.58 5.07
N LEU A 150 0.42 14.91 4.41
CA LEU A 150 -0.97 14.84 4.83
C LEU A 150 -1.13 14.16 6.20
N ILE A 151 -0.46 13.02 6.41
CA ILE A 151 -0.50 12.31 7.69
C ILE A 151 0.12 13.16 8.79
N ARG A 152 1.23 13.86 8.54
CA ARG A 152 1.85 14.79 9.50
C ARG A 152 0.86 15.83 10.00
N GLN A 153 0.03 16.36 9.10
CA GLN A 153 -0.97 17.37 9.43
C GLN A 153 -2.18 16.78 10.16
N GLN A 154 -2.64 15.59 9.77
CA GLN A 154 -3.90 15.04 10.25
C GLN A 154 -3.79 14.12 11.46
N SER A 155 -2.66 13.44 11.56
CA SER A 155 -2.32 12.55 12.66
C SER A 155 -0.82 12.63 12.93
N PRO A 156 -0.40 13.66 13.70
CA PRO A 156 0.97 13.78 14.19
C PRO A 156 1.47 12.49 14.84
N VAL A 157 0.59 11.78 15.55
CA VAL A 157 0.90 10.50 16.21
C VAL A 157 1.15 9.39 15.20
N ALA A 158 0.33 9.26 14.14
CA ALA A 158 0.60 8.31 13.07
C ALA A 158 1.85 8.67 12.27
N PHE A 159 2.13 9.96 12.06
CA PHE A 159 3.35 10.41 11.40
C PHE A 159 4.60 10.04 12.21
N GLU A 160 4.58 10.29 13.52
CA GLU A 160 5.63 9.88 14.46
C GLU A 160 5.80 8.37 14.47
N ASP A 161 4.71 7.61 14.46
CA ASP A 161 4.75 6.15 14.39
C ASP A 161 5.27 5.61 13.04
N ILE A 162 4.95 6.28 11.93
CA ILE A 162 5.44 5.91 10.60
C ILE A 162 6.91 6.27 10.43
N THR A 163 7.29 7.50 10.78
CA THR A 163 8.61 8.06 10.43
C THR A 163 9.64 7.92 11.55
N GLY A 164 9.19 7.81 12.79
CA GLY A 164 10.03 7.91 13.99
C GLY A 164 10.53 9.32 14.29
N LYS A 165 10.07 10.33 13.54
CA LYS A 165 10.44 11.74 13.72
C LYS A 165 9.29 12.50 14.38
N PRO A 166 9.56 13.41 15.34
CA PRO A 166 8.52 14.26 15.90
C PRO A 166 7.83 15.04 14.79
N ALA A 167 6.51 15.17 14.88
CA ALA A 167 5.77 16.09 14.03
C ALA A 167 6.04 17.53 14.52
N SER A 168 7.23 18.04 14.26
CA SER A 168 7.79 19.24 14.90
C SER A 168 7.20 20.57 14.40
N GLU A 169 6.21 20.56 13.52
CA GLU A 169 5.51 21.80 13.14
C GLU A 169 4.06 21.71 13.61
N PRO A 170 3.53 22.76 14.27
CA PRO A 170 2.11 22.82 14.55
C PRO A 170 1.36 22.65 13.23
N VAL A 171 0.32 21.81 13.25
CA VAL A 171 -0.59 21.59 12.13
C VAL A 171 -1.02 22.96 11.63
N SER A 172 -0.50 23.38 10.48
CA SER A 172 -0.97 24.58 9.84
C SER A 172 -2.34 24.25 9.25
N ASN A 173 -3.38 24.49 10.05
CA ASN A 173 -4.78 24.39 9.63
C ASN A 173 -5.08 25.31 8.43
N ALA A 174 -4.14 26.18 8.05
CA ALA A 174 -4.20 27.02 6.86
C ALA A 174 -4.53 26.24 5.59
N MET A 175 -4.15 24.95 5.48
CA MET A 175 -4.52 24.15 4.30
C MET A 175 -6.04 23.95 4.18
N TRP A 176 -6.74 23.74 5.30
CA TRP A 176 -8.18 23.49 5.33
C TRP A 176 -9.00 24.77 5.33
N ALA A 177 -8.42 25.85 5.87
CA ALA A 177 -9.01 27.18 5.87
C ALA A 177 -8.91 27.86 4.49
N ASP A 178 -7.89 27.54 3.67
CA ASP A 178 -7.72 28.07 2.32
C ASP A 178 -8.56 27.30 1.29
N PRO A 179 -9.66 27.88 0.75
CA PRO A 179 -10.56 27.22 -0.18
C PRO A 179 -9.88 26.75 -1.47
N ILE A 180 -8.88 27.50 -1.95
CA ILE A 180 -8.19 27.22 -3.21
C ILE A 180 -7.30 25.99 -3.04
N ARG A 181 -6.53 25.94 -1.94
CA ARG A 181 -5.68 24.78 -1.62
C ARG A 181 -6.51 23.53 -1.34
N LEU A 182 -7.63 23.70 -0.63
CA LEU A 182 -8.55 22.61 -0.35
C LEU A 182 -9.13 22.02 -1.65
N ARG A 183 -9.70 22.85 -2.53
CA ARG A 183 -10.24 22.40 -3.83
C ARG A 183 -9.20 21.63 -4.63
N ARG A 184 -8.00 22.20 -4.79
CA ARG A 184 -6.90 21.53 -5.50
C ARG A 184 -6.58 20.15 -4.92
N SER A 185 -6.51 20.05 -3.59
CA SER A 185 -6.18 18.79 -2.92
C SER A 185 -7.29 17.74 -3.08
N LEU A 186 -8.55 18.16 -3.01
CA LEU A 186 -9.71 17.29 -3.24
C LEU A 186 -9.77 16.81 -4.68
N ASP A 187 -9.56 17.69 -5.67
CA ASP A 187 -9.56 17.36 -7.10
C ASP A 187 -8.45 16.38 -7.49
N GLU A 188 -7.25 16.59 -6.94
CA GLU A 188 -6.13 15.65 -7.11
C GLU A 188 -6.46 14.29 -6.48
N ALA A 189 -7.01 14.28 -5.26
CA ALA A 189 -7.38 13.05 -4.57
C ALA A 189 -8.55 12.30 -5.22
N ARG A 190 -9.47 13.00 -5.90
CA ARG A 190 -10.61 12.42 -6.62
C ARG A 190 -10.19 11.48 -7.73
N ARG A 191 -9.00 11.70 -8.30
CA ARG A 191 -8.43 10.84 -9.36
C ARG A 191 -7.59 9.68 -8.79
N GLY A 192 -7.38 9.66 -7.47
CA GLY A 192 -6.53 8.67 -6.81
C GLY A 192 -7.26 7.37 -6.44
N PRO A 193 -6.53 6.25 -6.33
CA PRO A 193 -7.09 4.94 -5.98
C PRO A 193 -7.68 4.87 -4.56
N PHE A 194 -7.48 5.92 -3.74
CA PHE A 194 -7.94 5.99 -2.35
C PHE A 194 -8.92 7.14 -2.10
N GLN A 195 -9.59 7.64 -3.14
CA GLN A 195 -10.50 8.79 -3.07
C GLN A 195 -11.55 8.69 -1.94
N GLY A 196 -12.15 7.51 -1.71
CA GLY A 196 -13.17 7.34 -0.67
C GLY A 196 -12.61 7.47 0.75
N VAL A 197 -11.41 6.94 1.00
CA VAL A 197 -10.73 7.08 2.29
C VAL A 197 -10.31 8.54 2.50
N PHE A 198 -9.77 9.17 1.45
CA PHE A 198 -9.42 10.59 1.47
C PHE A 198 -10.64 11.47 1.75
N ALA A 199 -11.78 11.22 1.13
CA ALA A 199 -13.01 11.98 1.32
C ALA A 199 -13.48 11.93 2.79
N GLN A 200 -13.47 10.73 3.41
CA GLN A 200 -13.86 10.59 4.82
C GLN A 200 -12.92 11.35 5.76
N MET A 201 -11.62 11.33 5.46
CA MET A 201 -10.61 12.04 6.22
C MET A 201 -10.73 13.57 6.04
N ALA A 202 -10.91 14.05 4.80
CA ALA A 202 -11.10 15.45 4.49
C ALA A 202 -12.35 16.02 5.18
N ARG A 203 -13.48 15.29 5.17
CA ARG A 203 -14.68 15.69 5.93
C ARG A 203 -14.39 15.83 7.42
N SER A 204 -13.66 14.88 8.01
CA SER A 204 -13.31 14.93 9.43
C SER A 204 -12.41 16.12 9.77
N ALA A 205 -11.44 16.41 8.90
CA ALA A 205 -10.52 17.53 9.05
C ALA A 205 -11.23 18.88 8.94
N VAL A 206 -12.01 19.07 7.86
CA VAL A 206 -12.74 20.31 7.60
C VAL A 206 -13.80 20.56 8.67
N ALA A 207 -14.50 19.52 9.15
CA ALA A 207 -15.50 19.68 10.22
C ALA A 207 -14.87 20.19 11.52
N LYS A 208 -13.63 19.80 11.79
CA LYS A 208 -12.92 20.16 13.01
C LYS A 208 -12.22 21.51 12.93
N TYR A 209 -11.69 21.87 11.77
CA TYR A 209 -10.74 22.97 11.63
C TYR A 209 -11.20 24.14 10.74
N ALA A 210 -12.16 23.92 9.84
CA ALA A 210 -12.69 24.94 8.92
C ALA A 210 -14.12 24.57 8.46
N PRO A 211 -15.10 24.46 9.37
CA PRO A 211 -16.44 23.94 9.06
C PRO A 211 -17.16 24.73 7.96
N GLU A 212 -16.83 26.01 7.79
CA GLU A 212 -17.31 26.87 6.70
C GLU A 212 -16.97 26.34 5.30
N ASN A 213 -15.91 25.54 5.17
CA ASN A 213 -15.46 24.95 3.91
C ASN A 213 -16.05 23.55 3.65
N MET A 214 -16.98 23.07 4.48
CA MET A 214 -17.56 21.72 4.34
C MET A 214 -18.25 21.52 2.98
N THR A 215 -18.90 22.57 2.47
CA THR A 215 -19.55 22.57 1.15
C THR A 215 -18.58 22.22 0.03
N ILE A 216 -17.32 22.64 0.12
CA ILE A 216 -16.28 22.34 -0.87
C ILE A 216 -15.97 20.84 -0.89
N VAL A 217 -15.92 20.20 0.28
CA VAL A 217 -15.68 18.76 0.37
C VAL A 217 -16.86 17.98 -0.19
N ASP A 218 -18.08 18.38 0.14
CA ASP A 218 -19.30 17.72 -0.33
C ASP A 218 -19.57 17.96 -1.83
N GLU A 219 -19.13 19.08 -2.40
CA GLU A 219 -19.13 19.34 -3.85
C GLU A 219 -18.23 18.35 -4.61
N VAL A 220 -17.02 18.10 -4.11
CA VAL A 220 -16.04 17.23 -4.79
C VAL A 220 -16.30 15.75 -4.50
N PHE A 221 -16.75 15.44 -3.29
CA PHE A 221 -17.13 14.10 -2.84
C PHE A 221 -18.55 14.14 -2.28
N PRO A 222 -19.58 13.94 -3.11
CA PRO A 222 -20.95 13.86 -2.63
C PRO A 222 -21.09 12.72 -1.61
N LYS A 223 -21.93 12.91 -0.58
CA LYS A 223 -22.43 11.77 0.20
C LYS A 223 -23.39 11.01 -0.70
N ASN A 224 -22.91 9.96 -1.36
CA ASN A 224 -23.82 9.03 -2.01
C ASN A 224 -24.77 8.47 -0.94
N GLY A 225 -26.07 8.72 -1.13
CA GLY A 225 -27.12 8.00 -0.41
C GLY A 225 -27.18 6.56 -0.88
#